data_AF-A0A8T5ULY0-F1
#
_entry.id   AF-A0A8T5ULY0-F1
#
_cell.length_a   1.000
_cell.length_b   1.000
_cell.length_c   1.000
_cell.angle_alpha   90.00
_cell.angle_beta   90.00
_cell.angle_gamma   90.00
#
_symmetry.space_group_name_H-M   'P 1'
#
loop_
_entity.id
_entity.type
_entity.pdbx_description
1 polymer ?
#
loop_
_entity_poly.entity_id
_entity_poly.type
_entity_poly.pdbx_seq_one_letter_code
_entity_poly.pdbx_strand_id
1 'polypeptide(L)' 'MSNTLLKRFPTIACCGLDCGLCPFYYTKGPSKCPGCYGPDFSNKHPSCSIITCCIKKKNFETCGECVD' A
#
# COMPACT_ATOMS: atom_id res chain seq x y z
N MET A 1 -14.83 11.86 -10.26
CA MET A 1 -13.67 11.01 -10.58
C MET A 1 -13.27 10.22 -9.34
N SER A 2 -13.98 9.13 -9.04
CA SER A 2 -13.65 8.23 -7.93
C SER A 2 -12.58 7.26 -8.43
N ASN A 3 -11.32 7.60 -8.17
CA ASN A 3 -10.18 6.78 -8.56
C ASN A 3 -10.09 5.58 -7.61
N THR A 4 -10.81 4.50 -7.92
CA THR A 4 -10.88 3.30 -7.08
C THR A 4 -9.62 2.44 -7.27
N LEU A 5 -8.45 3.00 -6.99
CA LEU A 5 -7.16 2.29 -7.03
C LEU A 5 -6.96 1.35 -5.82
N LEU A 6 -8.02 1.00 -5.08
CA LEU A 6 -7.90 0.19 -3.86
C LEU A 6 -7.42 -1.22 -4.20
N LYS A 7 -6.42 -1.70 -3.45
CA LYS A 7 -5.98 -3.09 -3.59
C LYS A 7 -7.08 -4.05 -3.14
N ARG A 8 -7.23 -5.15 -3.87
CA ARG A 8 -8.10 -6.27 -3.50
C ARG A 8 -7.64 -6.93 -2.19
N PHE A 9 -6.33 -7.02 -1.98
CA PHE A 9 -5.73 -7.61 -0.79
C PHE A 9 -4.77 -6.62 -0.10
N PRO A 10 -5.27 -5.73 0.78
CA PRO A 10 -4.44 -4.72 1.45
C PRO A 10 -3.44 -5.31 2.44
N THR A 11 -3.64 -6.54 2.91
CA THR A 11 -2.68 -7.24 3.79
C THR A 11 -1.45 -7.75 3.02
N ILE A 12 -1.59 -7.96 1.71
CA ILE A 12 -0.49 -8.38 0.84
C ILE A 12 0.24 -7.14 0.34
N ALA A 13 1.52 -6.99 0.67
CA ALA A 13 2.24 -5.80 0.27
C ALA A 13 2.69 -5.82 -1.18
N CYS A 14 2.92 -4.62 -1.72
CA CYS A 14 3.53 -4.44 -3.02
C CYS A 14 5.02 -4.81 -3.01
N CYS A 15 5.79 -4.41 -1.99
CA CYS A 15 7.26 -4.54 -1.93
C CYS A 15 7.81 -5.95 -1.68
N GLY A 16 6.97 -6.99 -1.61
CA GLY A 16 7.40 -8.36 -1.27
C GLY A 16 7.62 -8.63 0.23
N LEU A 17 7.52 -7.62 1.09
CA LEU A 17 7.44 -7.78 2.54
C LEU A 17 5.97 -7.76 2.95
N ASP A 18 5.42 -8.80 3.57
CA ASP A 18 4.02 -8.81 4.02
C ASP A 18 3.63 -7.51 4.77
N CYS A 19 2.40 -6.99 4.65
CA CYS A 19 2.05 -5.79 5.43
C CYS A 19 2.10 -6.08 6.94
N GLY A 20 1.86 -7.33 7.32
CA GLY A 20 2.20 -7.92 8.62
C GLY A 20 3.70 -8.11 8.86
N LEU A 21 4.57 -7.39 8.17
CA LEU A 21 5.97 -7.18 8.57
C LEU A 21 6.32 -5.68 8.53
N CYS A 22 5.40 -4.83 8.05
CA CYS A 22 5.60 -3.39 8.02
C CYS A 22 5.40 -2.81 9.43
N PRO A 23 6.38 -2.06 9.98
CA PRO A 23 6.27 -1.50 11.32
C PRO A 23 5.04 -0.59 11.47
N PHE A 24 4.69 0.15 10.40
CA PHE A 24 3.53 1.05 10.39
C PHE A 24 2.18 0.33 10.45
N TYR A 25 2.12 -0.93 10.04
CA TYR A 25 0.91 -1.74 10.12
C TYR A 25 0.65 -2.24 11.55
N TYR A 26 1.70 -2.51 12.32
CA TYR A 26 1.60 -2.96 13.71
C TYR A 26 1.48 -1.84 14.73
N THR A 27 1.82 -0.61 14.36
CA THR A 27 1.70 0.55 15.24
C THR A 27 0.28 0.65 15.80
N LYS A 28 0.16 0.67 17.12
CA LYS A 28 -1.10 0.95 17.82
C LYS A 28 -1.23 2.47 17.95
N GLY A 29 -2.13 3.06 17.17
CA GLY A 29 -2.39 4.50 17.22
C GLY A 29 -3.26 5.00 16.06
N PRO A 30 -3.68 6.28 16.09
CA PRO A 30 -4.52 6.87 15.05
C PRO A 30 -3.85 6.89 13.66
N SER A 31 -2.52 6.95 13.64
CA SER A 31 -1.70 6.92 12.42
C SER A 31 -1.40 5.50 11.91
N LYS A 32 -2.05 4.47 12.45
CA LYS A 32 -1.88 3.08 12.00
C LYS A 32 -2.17 2.96 10.51
N CYS A 33 -1.26 2.30 9.80
CA CYS A 33 -1.43 2.02 8.38
C CYS A 33 -2.59 1.01 8.17
N PRO A 34 -3.56 1.29 7.27
CA PRO A 34 -4.68 0.39 7.00
C PRO A 34 -4.32 -0.85 6.16
N GLY A 35 -3.04 -1.04 5.81
CA GLY A 35 -2.56 -2.05 4.86
C GLY A 35 -2.08 -1.43 3.56
N CYS A 36 -1.37 -2.17 2.70
CA CYS A 36 -0.89 -1.73 1.40
C CYS A 36 -2.05 -1.19 0.56
N TYR A 37 -2.18 0.15 0.54
CA TYR A 37 -3.22 0.84 -0.20
C TYR A 37 -4.64 0.33 0.07
N GLY A 38 -4.88 0.01 1.34
CA GLY A 38 -6.22 -0.32 1.84
C GLY A 38 -7.14 0.91 1.91
N PRO A 39 -8.37 0.73 2.39
CA PRO A 39 -9.30 1.82 2.62
C PRO A 39 -8.65 2.92 3.47
N ASP A 40 -8.81 4.18 3.06
CA ASP A 40 -8.30 5.36 3.79
C ASP A 40 -6.77 5.51 3.83
N PHE A 41 -6.02 4.71 3.07
CA PHE A 41 -4.54 4.79 3.03
C PHE A 41 -4.03 6.18 2.61
N SER A 42 -4.67 6.78 1.60
CA SER A 42 -4.26 8.09 1.07
C SER A 42 -4.38 9.22 2.10
N ASN A 43 -5.29 9.09 3.08
CA ASN A 43 -5.44 10.08 4.14
C ASN A 43 -4.49 9.81 5.33
N LYS A 44 -4.33 8.53 5.70
CA LYS A 44 -3.53 8.13 6.87
C LYS A 44 -2.03 7.99 6.62
N HIS A 45 -1.64 7.60 5.41
CA HIS A 45 -0.26 7.27 5.07
C HIS A 45 0.11 7.66 3.63
N PRO A 46 -0.06 8.94 3.24
CA PRO A 46 0.14 9.39 1.86
C PRO A 46 1.57 9.28 1.33
N SER A 47 2.56 9.26 2.24
CA SER A 47 3.99 9.36 1.95
C SER A 47 4.67 8.03 1.62
N CYS A 48 3.95 6.90 1.60
CA CYS A 48 4.55 5.61 1.27
C CYS A 48 5.10 5.59 -0.16
N SER A 49 6.43 5.51 -0.27
CA SER A 49 7.15 5.49 -1.55
C SER A 49 6.83 4.24 -2.37
N ILE A 50 6.66 3.08 -1.71
CA ILE A 50 6.31 1.81 -2.36
C ILE A 50 4.96 1.91 -3.07
N ILE A 51 3.94 2.42 -2.40
CA ILE A 51 2.61 2.64 -3.00
C ILE A 51 2.69 3.64 -4.14
N THR A 52 3.45 4.71 -3.96
CA THR A 52 3.60 5.73 -4.99
C THR A 52 4.25 5.14 -6.24
N CYS A 53 5.24 4.27 -6.09
CA CYS A 53 5.86 3.55 -7.20
C CYS A 53 4.92 2.51 -7.83
N CYS A 54 4.46 1.54 -7.04
CA CYS A 54 3.74 0.36 -7.52
C CYS A 54 2.35 0.70 -8.05
N ILE A 55 1.54 1.42 -7.26
CA ILE A 55 0.13 1.65 -7.59
C ILE A 55 -0.06 2.97 -8.29
N LYS A 56 0.41 4.09 -7.71
CA LYS A 56 0.09 5.41 -8.26
C LYS A 56 0.76 5.68 -9.60
N LYS A 57 2.01 5.23 -9.79
CA LYS A 57 2.77 5.43 -11.03
C LYS A 57 2.61 4.29 -12.03
N LYS A 58 2.69 3.03 -11.58
CA LYS A 58 2.69 1.85 -12.46
C LYS A 58 1.36 1.11 -12.53
N ASN A 59 0.42 1.38 -11.62
CA ASN A 59 -0.87 0.69 -11.51
C ASN A 59 -0.75 -0.84 -11.35
N PHE A 60 0.28 -1.30 -10.65
CA PHE A 60 0.54 -2.70 -10.34
C PHE A 60 -0.02 -3.09 -8.97
N GLU A 61 -0.43 -4.34 -8.85
CA GLU A 61 -0.84 -4.95 -7.59
C GLU A 61 0.38 -5.34 -6.74
N THR A 62 1.47 -5.79 -7.39
CA THR A 62 2.71 -6.24 -6.73
C THR A 62 3.96 -5.70 -7.43
N CYS A 63 5.08 -5.57 -6.70
CA CYS A 63 6.37 -5.19 -7.30
C CYS A 63 6.92 -6.26 -8.26
N GLY A 64 6.43 -7.51 -8.21
CA GLY A 64 6.81 -8.58 -9.13
C GLY A 64 6.30 -8.40 -10.57
N GLU A 65 5.42 -7.44 -10.80
CA GLU A 65 4.99 -7.05 -12.15
C GLU A 65 6.00 -6.13 -12.85
N CYS A 66 7.06 -5.71 -12.17
CA CYS A 66 8.13 -4.96 -12.82
C CYS A 66 8.89 -5.87 -13.79
N VAL A 67 9.06 -5.38 -15.02
CA VAL A 67 10.07 -5.88 -15.94
C VAL A 67 11.46 -5.53 -15.41
N ASP A 68 12.39 -6.49 -15.49
CA ASP A 68 13.82 -6.29 -15.16
C ASP A 68 14.43 -5.13 -15.97
#